data_AF-A0A0L7TDD2-F1
#
_entry.id   AF-A0A0L7TDD2-F1
#
_cell.length_a   1.000
_cell.length_b   1.000
_cell.length_c   1.000
_cell.angle_alpha   90.00
_cell.angle_beta   90.00
_cell.angle_gamma   90.00
#
_symmetry.space_group_name_H-M   'P 1'
#
loop_
_entity.id
_entity.type
_entity.pdbx_description
1 polymer ?
#
loop_
_entity_poly.entity_id
_entity_poly.type
_entity_poly.pdbx_seq_one_letter_code
_entity_poly.pdbx_strand_id
1 'polypeptide(L)'
;MKKAAGAALLFGCLFLHPAWADPEPQDRSEHMPTAPYLLAGSPTFDMTIAQFREQYNSANPDLPISEYRAIDDRDDKSNLTRAASKINENLYASTALEHGTGKIKTLQITWLPIQGPEEKSAHDKALAYMAAMLRFFEPGISAEDATKRLNNLINKGKGSRYFSQTEGALRFVIADNGEKGLTFAVEPIKLALATP
;
A
#
# COMPACT_ATOMS: atom_id res chain seq x y z
N MET A 1 0.46 -59.69 -70.27
CA MET A 1 -0.75 -60.19 -69.58
C MET A 1 -0.90 -59.43 -68.27
N LYS A 2 -2.11 -58.92 -67.99
CA LYS A 2 -2.48 -58.15 -66.79
C LYS A 2 -2.39 -59.03 -65.53
N LYS A 3 -2.05 -58.42 -64.38
CA LYS A 3 -2.87 -58.39 -63.16
C LYS A 3 -2.32 -57.35 -62.17
N ALA A 4 -3.24 -56.72 -61.47
CA ALA A 4 -3.06 -55.56 -60.59
C ALA A 4 -3.00 -55.96 -59.11
N ALA A 5 -2.42 -55.09 -58.27
CA ALA A 5 -2.72 -54.78 -56.86
C ALA A 5 -1.51 -53.99 -56.31
N GLY A 6 -1.59 -52.95 -55.50
CA GLY A 6 -2.68 -52.27 -54.81
C GLY A 6 -2.11 -50.95 -54.26
N ALA A 7 -2.99 -49.97 -54.08
CA ALA A 7 -2.65 -48.64 -53.59
C ALA A 7 -2.35 -48.65 -52.08
N ALA A 8 -1.41 -47.81 -51.65
CA ALA A 8 -1.34 -47.31 -50.28
C ALA A 8 -0.78 -45.88 -50.30
N LEU A 9 -1.68 -44.90 -50.18
CA LEU A 9 -1.36 -43.51 -49.86
C LEU A 9 -0.95 -43.44 -48.39
N LEU A 10 0.28 -42.99 -48.10
CA LEU A 10 0.69 -42.60 -46.76
C LEU A 10 0.33 -41.12 -46.54
N PHE A 11 -0.71 -40.89 -45.73
CA PHE A 11 -1.07 -39.57 -45.21
C PHE A 11 -0.12 -39.22 -44.05
N GLY A 12 0.78 -38.26 -44.25
CA GLY A 12 1.58 -37.66 -43.18
C GLY A 12 0.80 -36.53 -42.51
N CYS A 13 0.32 -36.75 -41.29
CA CYS A 13 -0.26 -35.69 -40.46
C CYS A 13 0.86 -34.91 -39.76
N LEU A 14 1.06 -33.65 -40.18
CA LEU A 14 1.81 -32.65 -39.42
C LEU A 14 0.95 -32.19 -38.24
N PHE A 15 1.40 -32.47 -37.01
CA PHE A 15 0.80 -31.87 -35.81
C PHE A 15 1.27 -30.41 -35.70
N LEU A 16 0.40 -29.47 -36.06
CA LEU A 16 0.54 -28.08 -35.68
C LEU A 16 0.11 -27.93 -34.23
N HIS A 17 1.06 -27.71 -33.32
CA HIS A 17 0.76 -27.25 -31.98
C HIS A 17 0.21 -25.82 -32.06
N PRO A 18 -0.94 -25.50 -31.45
CA PRO A 18 -1.34 -24.12 -31.28
C PRO A 18 -0.38 -23.50 -30.25
N ALA A 19 0.42 -22.53 -30.71
CA ALA A 19 1.12 -21.63 -29.81
C ALA A 19 0.04 -20.83 -29.06
N TRP A 20 -0.18 -21.14 -27.79
CA TRP A 20 -0.91 -20.26 -26.89
C TRP A 20 -0.02 -19.03 -26.67
N ALA A 21 -0.42 -17.91 -27.25
CA ALA A 21 0.13 -16.62 -26.91
C ALA A 21 -0.15 -16.37 -25.41
N ASP A 22 0.89 -16.10 -24.63
CA ASP A 22 0.72 -15.55 -23.30
C ASP A 22 -0.14 -14.27 -23.40
N PRO A 23 -1.08 -14.04 -22.46
CA PRO A 23 -1.83 -12.80 -22.45
C PRO A 23 -0.85 -11.63 -22.32
N GLU A 24 -0.92 -10.70 -23.27
CA GLU A 24 -0.20 -9.42 -23.22
C GLU A 24 -0.37 -8.80 -21.83
N PRO A 25 0.68 -8.20 -21.23
CA PRO A 25 0.55 -7.46 -20.00
C PRO A 25 -0.55 -6.42 -20.18
N GLN A 26 -1.66 -6.59 -19.47
CA GLN A 26 -2.76 -5.63 -19.51
C GLN A 26 -2.18 -4.25 -19.24
N ASP A 27 -2.31 -3.36 -20.23
CA ASP A 27 -2.03 -1.95 -20.07
C ASP A 27 -2.95 -1.43 -18.95
N ARG A 28 -2.41 -1.33 -17.73
CA ARG A 28 -3.12 -0.90 -16.52
C ARG A 28 -3.31 0.63 -16.52
N SER A 29 -3.75 1.17 -17.65
CA SER A 29 -4.17 2.55 -17.85
C SER A 29 -5.64 2.77 -17.45
N GLU A 30 -6.13 2.03 -16.43
CA GLU A 30 -7.37 2.39 -15.77
C GLU A 30 -7.18 3.75 -15.06
N HIS A 31 -8.10 4.67 -15.33
CA HIS A 31 -8.15 6.00 -14.71
C HIS A 31 -8.18 5.81 -13.19
N MET A 32 -7.05 6.04 -12.53
CA MET A 32 -6.93 5.76 -11.11
C MET A 32 -7.89 6.67 -10.32
N PRO A 33 -8.69 6.11 -9.41
CA PRO A 33 -9.47 6.95 -8.52
C PRO A 33 -8.50 7.82 -7.71
N THR A 34 -8.78 9.12 -7.67
CA THR A 34 -8.04 10.09 -6.86
C THR A 34 -8.01 9.63 -5.41
N ALA A 35 -6.84 9.65 -4.77
CA ALA A 35 -6.71 9.25 -3.37
C ALA A 35 -7.65 10.10 -2.49
N PRO A 36 -8.43 9.48 -1.58
CA PRO A 36 -9.49 10.19 -0.85
C PRO A 36 -9.02 11.41 -0.05
N TYR A 37 -7.80 11.38 0.50
CA TYR A 37 -7.24 12.52 1.25
C TYR A 37 -6.97 13.76 0.36
N LEU A 38 -6.88 13.59 -0.97
CA LEU A 38 -6.74 14.69 -1.93
C LEU A 38 -8.06 15.36 -2.28
N LEU A 39 -9.19 14.79 -1.90
CA LEU A 39 -10.50 15.36 -2.21
C LEU A 39 -10.77 16.62 -1.39
N ALA A 40 -11.45 17.59 -1.99
CA ALA A 40 -11.88 18.79 -1.29
C ALA A 40 -12.78 18.43 -0.09
N GLY A 41 -12.52 19.03 1.06
CA GLY A 41 -13.25 18.72 2.30
C GLY A 41 -12.91 17.35 2.90
N SER A 42 -11.84 16.68 2.45
CA SER A 42 -11.34 15.47 3.07
C SER A 42 -11.08 15.70 4.57
N PRO A 43 -11.49 14.77 5.45
CA PRO A 43 -11.33 14.93 6.88
C PRO A 43 -9.86 14.98 7.30
N THR A 44 -9.63 15.45 8.52
CA THR A 44 -8.34 15.38 9.21
C THR A 44 -8.50 14.62 10.51
N PHE A 45 -7.43 14.00 10.99
CA PHE A 45 -7.35 13.64 12.39
C PHE A 45 -7.30 14.91 13.23
N ASP A 46 -7.90 14.89 14.42
CA ASP A 46 -7.84 16.01 15.34
C ASP A 46 -6.51 16.04 16.12
N MET A 47 -5.40 15.94 15.37
CA MET A 47 -4.04 16.05 15.87
C MET A 47 -3.11 16.56 14.77
N THR A 48 -2.08 17.30 15.18
CA THR A 48 -0.99 17.70 14.29
C THR A 48 0.03 16.59 14.14
N ILE A 49 0.88 16.68 13.11
CA ILE A 49 1.98 15.73 12.91
C ILE A 49 2.97 15.70 14.09
N ALA A 50 3.19 16.84 14.75
CA ALA A 50 4.06 16.93 15.92
C ALA A 50 3.47 16.16 17.12
N GLN A 51 2.17 16.36 17.38
CA GLN A 51 1.44 15.64 18.45
C GLN A 51 1.41 14.14 18.19
N PHE A 52 1.13 13.72 16.96
CA PHE A 52 1.21 12.31 16.57
C PHE A 52 2.58 11.71 16.90
N ARG A 53 3.65 12.35 16.44
CA ARG A 53 5.02 11.85 16.64
C ARG A 53 5.37 11.72 18.12
N GLU A 54 5.05 12.74 18.92
CA GLU A 54 5.31 12.72 20.36
C GLU A 54 4.62 11.55 21.05
N GLN A 55 3.30 11.39 20.81
CA GLN A 55 2.51 10.32 21.41
C GLN A 55 2.94 8.94 20.89
N TYR A 56 3.22 8.82 19.59
CA TYR A 56 3.68 7.58 18.97
C TYR A 56 5.03 7.12 19.55
N ASN A 57 6.02 8.03 19.65
CA ASN A 57 7.33 7.70 20.19
C ASN A 57 7.26 7.38 21.68
N SER A 58 6.39 8.05 22.44
CA SER A 58 6.15 7.72 23.85
C SER A 58 5.57 6.32 24.03
N ALA A 59 4.67 5.89 23.15
CA ALA A 59 4.08 4.56 23.18
C ALA A 59 4.99 3.46 22.59
N ASN A 60 5.95 3.83 21.73
CA ASN A 60 6.81 2.89 20.99
C ASN A 60 8.29 3.31 21.07
N PRO A 61 8.94 3.23 22.24
CA PRO A 61 10.30 3.71 22.44
C PRO A 61 11.35 3.00 21.56
N ASP A 62 11.09 1.75 21.16
CA ASP A 62 11.98 0.93 20.33
C ASP A 62 11.76 1.14 18.81
N LEU A 63 10.71 1.86 18.43
CA LEU A 63 10.36 2.14 17.04
C LEU A 63 10.18 3.66 16.82
N PRO A 64 11.15 4.52 17.16
CA PRO A 64 10.95 5.96 17.10
C PRO A 64 10.87 6.47 15.66
N ILE A 65 9.99 7.44 15.42
CA ILE A 65 9.94 8.23 14.21
C ILE A 65 10.67 9.57 14.46
N SER A 66 11.61 9.91 13.58
CA SER A 66 12.32 11.19 13.59
C SER A 66 11.41 12.35 13.21
N GLU A 67 11.93 13.58 13.24
CA GLU A 67 11.13 14.75 12.85
C GLU A 67 10.72 14.68 11.37
N TYR A 68 9.47 15.06 11.12
CA TYR A 68 8.96 15.21 9.76
C TYR A 68 9.50 16.49 9.14
N ARG A 69 10.05 16.37 7.93
CA ARG A 69 10.52 17.48 7.12
C ARG A 69 9.56 17.70 5.97
N ALA A 70 9.21 18.96 5.73
CA ALA A 70 8.39 19.34 4.58
C ALA A 70 9.08 18.89 3.28
N ILE A 71 8.28 18.41 2.34
CA ILE A 71 8.71 18.10 0.98
C ILE A 71 8.13 19.20 0.10
N ASP A 72 9.02 20.04 -0.43
CA ASP A 72 8.66 21.07 -1.38
C ASP A 72 8.41 20.43 -2.74
N ASP A 73 7.13 20.30 -3.10
CA ASP A 73 6.71 19.96 -4.45
C ASP A 73 6.08 21.20 -5.10
N ARG A 74 6.87 21.86 -5.96
CA ARG A 74 6.46 23.12 -6.61
C ARG A 74 5.32 22.95 -7.61
N ASP A 75 5.06 21.71 -8.04
CA ASP A 75 4.00 21.39 -8.99
C ASP A 75 2.74 20.85 -8.28
N ASP A 76 2.74 20.75 -6.94
CA ASP A 76 1.61 20.23 -6.18
C ASP A 76 0.46 21.23 -6.12
N LYS A 77 -0.63 20.89 -6.81
CA LYS A 77 -1.89 21.66 -6.85
C LYS A 77 -2.86 21.29 -5.72
N SER A 78 -2.54 20.34 -4.86
CA SER A 78 -3.47 19.78 -3.87
C SER A 78 -3.73 20.68 -2.66
N ASN A 79 -3.07 21.84 -2.55
CA ASN A 79 -3.14 22.73 -1.38
C ASN A 79 -2.92 21.98 -0.05
N LEU A 80 -2.01 21.00 -0.08
CA LEU A 80 -1.59 20.22 1.08
C LEU A 80 -0.12 20.50 1.36
N THR A 81 0.28 20.35 2.62
CA THR A 81 1.70 20.27 2.97
C THR A 81 2.09 18.81 3.05
N ARG A 82 3.04 18.39 2.22
CA ARG A 82 3.64 17.04 2.31
C ARG A 82 4.84 17.08 3.24
N ALA A 83 4.99 16.04 4.05
CA ALA A 83 6.17 15.88 4.87
C ALA A 83 6.56 14.40 5.01
N ALA A 84 7.83 14.14 5.28
CA ALA A 84 8.33 12.81 5.55
C ALA A 84 9.41 12.79 6.63
N SER A 85 9.51 11.66 7.32
CA SER A 85 10.58 11.30 8.24
C SER A 85 11.26 10.04 7.73
N LYS A 86 12.58 10.10 7.55
CA LYS A 86 13.40 8.93 7.22
C LYS A 86 13.63 8.11 8.50
N ILE A 87 13.19 6.85 8.50
CA ILE A 87 13.46 5.92 9.61
C ILE A 87 14.81 5.24 9.36
N ASN A 88 15.06 4.80 8.14
CA ASN A 88 16.37 4.35 7.62
C ASN A 88 16.39 4.44 6.07
N GLU A 89 17.35 3.80 5.41
CA GLU A 89 17.47 3.83 3.94
C GLU A 89 16.31 3.18 3.18
N ASN A 90 15.59 2.25 3.82
CA ASN A 90 14.56 1.44 3.17
C ASN A 90 13.19 1.51 3.85
N LEU A 91 13.00 2.44 4.78
CA LEU A 91 11.77 2.62 5.53
C LEU A 91 11.54 4.10 5.84
N TYR A 92 10.38 4.60 5.46
CA TYR A 92 10.02 6.01 5.56
C TYR A 92 8.61 6.16 6.11
N ALA A 93 8.40 7.21 6.90
CA ALA A 93 7.08 7.67 7.30
C ALA A 93 6.74 8.94 6.51
N SER A 94 5.59 8.99 5.85
CA SER A 94 5.13 10.16 5.10
C SER A 94 3.73 10.57 5.53
N THR A 95 3.41 11.84 5.27
CA THR A 95 2.11 12.42 5.61
C THR A 95 1.71 13.47 4.60
N ALA A 96 0.40 13.63 4.41
CA ALA A 96 -0.16 14.84 3.82
C ALA A 96 -0.94 15.58 4.92
N LEU A 97 -0.71 16.90 5.00
CA LEU A 97 -1.24 17.76 6.04
C LEU A 97 -2.17 18.79 5.43
N GLU A 98 -3.22 19.12 6.16
CA GLU A 98 -4.04 20.29 5.86
C GLU A 98 -3.21 21.56 5.98
N HIS A 99 -3.24 22.37 4.92
CA HIS A 99 -2.50 23.61 4.85
C HIS A 99 -2.90 24.57 5.98
N GLY A 100 -1.90 25.20 6.61
CA GLY A 100 -2.09 26.17 7.69
C GLY A 100 -2.37 25.56 9.07
N THR A 101 -2.94 24.35 9.17
CA THR A 101 -3.25 23.72 10.47
C THR A 101 -2.23 22.66 10.88
N GLY A 102 -1.55 22.03 9.92
CA GLY A 102 -0.65 20.91 10.18
C GLY A 102 -1.38 19.64 10.65
N LYS A 103 -2.72 19.62 10.58
CA LYS A 103 -3.54 18.45 10.91
C LYS A 103 -3.39 17.39 9.83
N ILE A 104 -3.44 16.14 10.26
CA ILE A 104 -3.08 15.00 9.44
C ILE A 104 -4.26 14.57 8.57
N LYS A 105 -4.08 14.49 7.25
CA LYS A 105 -5.05 13.89 6.32
C LYS A 105 -4.76 12.43 6.00
N THR A 106 -3.50 12.02 6.04
CA THR A 106 -3.06 10.63 5.87
C THR A 106 -1.70 10.46 6.52
N LEU A 107 -1.48 9.31 7.15
CA LEU A 107 -0.16 8.85 7.59
C LEU A 107 0.18 7.56 6.87
N GLN A 108 1.42 7.45 6.45
CA GLN A 108 1.89 6.32 5.66
C GLN A 108 3.24 5.82 6.20
N ILE A 109 3.42 4.51 6.19
CA ILE A 109 4.72 3.85 6.35
C ILE A 109 4.99 3.10 5.05
N THR A 110 6.13 3.39 4.43
CA THR A 110 6.55 2.79 3.16
C THR A 110 7.88 2.08 3.33
N TRP A 111 7.89 0.79 3.00
CA TRP A 111 9.08 -0.04 2.92
C TRP A 111 9.53 -0.23 1.48
N LEU A 112 10.82 -0.04 1.24
CA LEU A 112 11.49 -0.30 -0.03
C LEU A 112 12.25 -1.64 0.08
N PRO A 113 11.93 -2.66 -0.73
CA PRO A 113 12.59 -3.95 -0.65
C PRO A 113 14.08 -3.82 -0.92
N ILE A 114 14.87 -4.58 -0.17
CA ILE A 114 16.32 -4.70 -0.35
C ILE A 114 16.66 -6.14 -0.68
N GLN A 115 17.76 -6.35 -1.40
CA GLN A 115 18.25 -7.69 -1.70
C GLN A 115 19.32 -8.11 -0.68
N GLY A 116 19.36 -9.40 -0.36
CA GLY A 116 20.44 -10.00 0.41
C GLY A 116 20.02 -10.50 1.80
N PRO A 117 21.00 -10.89 2.65
CA PRO A 117 20.73 -11.57 3.92
C PRO A 117 19.86 -10.77 4.91
N GLU A 118 19.82 -9.45 4.77
CA GLU A 118 19.09 -8.53 5.65
C GLU A 118 17.64 -8.28 5.21
N GLU A 119 17.21 -8.81 4.06
CA GLU A 119 15.87 -8.57 3.51
C GLU A 119 14.77 -8.92 4.52
N LYS A 120 14.86 -10.11 5.11
CA LYS A 120 13.85 -10.58 6.07
C LYS A 120 13.77 -9.68 7.30
N SER A 121 14.90 -9.32 7.90
CA SER A 121 14.92 -8.49 9.10
C SER A 121 14.47 -7.05 8.81
N ALA A 122 14.80 -6.52 7.63
CA ALA A 122 14.31 -5.23 7.17
C ALA A 122 12.78 -5.23 6.96
N HIS A 123 12.26 -6.28 6.33
CA HIS A 123 10.82 -6.46 6.16
C HIS A 123 10.10 -6.62 7.51
N ASP A 124 10.62 -7.44 8.41
CA ASP A 124 10.05 -7.64 9.76
C ASP A 124 10.01 -6.31 10.53
N LYS A 125 11.05 -5.49 10.42
CA LYS A 125 11.09 -4.13 11.01
C LYS A 125 10.03 -3.22 10.39
N ALA A 126 9.85 -3.25 9.06
CA ALA A 126 8.80 -2.47 8.40
C ALA A 126 7.40 -2.85 8.91
N LEU A 127 7.10 -4.15 8.99
CA LEU A 127 5.83 -4.62 9.53
C LEU A 127 5.62 -4.21 10.99
N ALA A 128 6.69 -4.16 11.80
CA ALA A 128 6.61 -3.67 13.17
C ALA A 128 6.20 -2.19 13.24
N TYR A 129 6.76 -1.32 12.40
CA TYR A 129 6.34 0.09 12.32
C TYR A 129 4.90 0.24 11.84
N MET A 130 4.49 -0.53 10.82
CA MET A 130 3.12 -0.51 10.31
C MET A 130 2.11 -0.98 11.36
N ALA A 131 2.42 -2.05 12.10
CA ALA A 131 1.58 -2.57 13.17
C ALA A 131 1.50 -1.60 14.35
N ALA A 132 2.62 -0.96 14.71
CA ALA A 132 2.63 0.10 15.73
C ALA A 132 1.78 1.30 15.32
N MET A 133 1.81 1.71 14.05
CA MET A 133 0.94 2.77 13.53
C MET A 133 -0.54 2.35 13.57
N LEU A 134 -0.88 1.10 13.22
CA LEU A 134 -2.23 0.59 13.36
C LEU A 134 -2.71 0.67 14.82
N ARG A 135 -1.90 0.21 15.78
CA ARG A 135 -2.21 0.26 17.22
C ARG A 135 -2.43 1.67 17.75
N PHE A 136 -1.72 2.65 17.20
CA PHE A 136 -1.90 4.05 17.58
C PHE A 136 -3.34 4.52 17.31
N PHE A 137 -3.93 4.11 16.19
CA PHE A 137 -5.30 4.48 15.81
C PHE A 137 -6.37 3.52 16.33
N GLU A 138 -5.97 2.38 16.86
CA GLU A 138 -6.87 1.37 17.42
C GLU A 138 -6.51 1.06 18.87
N PRO A 139 -6.87 1.96 19.81
CA PRO A 139 -6.54 1.77 21.20
C PRO A 139 -7.14 0.47 21.74
N GLY A 140 -6.33 -0.28 22.49
CA GLY A 140 -6.76 -1.53 23.14
C GLY A 140 -6.47 -2.80 22.35
N ILE A 141 -6.06 -2.73 21.08
CA ILE A 141 -5.59 -3.92 20.35
C ILE A 141 -4.21 -4.37 20.86
N SER A 142 -4.05 -5.68 21.07
CA SER A 142 -2.77 -6.27 21.47
C SER A 142 -1.73 -6.15 20.34
N ALA A 143 -0.45 -6.27 20.66
CA ALA A 143 0.61 -6.26 19.65
C ALA A 143 0.45 -7.42 18.65
N GLU A 144 0.12 -8.61 19.16
CA GLU A 144 -0.10 -9.80 18.34
C GLU A 144 -1.30 -9.66 17.40
N ASP A 145 -2.42 -9.13 17.90
CA ASP A 145 -3.62 -8.95 17.10
C ASP A 145 -3.45 -7.85 16.06
N ALA A 146 -2.70 -6.78 16.38
CA ALA A 146 -2.33 -5.77 15.40
C ALA A 146 -1.50 -6.35 14.25
N THR A 147 -0.51 -7.20 14.56
CA THR A 147 0.28 -7.90 13.54
C THR A 147 -0.58 -8.83 12.69
N LYS A 148 -1.47 -9.63 13.31
CA LYS A 148 -2.42 -10.49 12.59
C LYS A 148 -3.33 -9.66 11.67
N ARG A 149 -3.83 -8.54 12.18
CA ARG A 149 -4.72 -7.64 11.43
C ARG A 149 -4.01 -6.97 10.26
N LEU A 150 -2.81 -6.44 10.47
CA LEU A 150 -1.98 -5.88 9.40
C LEU A 150 -1.73 -6.92 8.30
N ASN A 151 -1.32 -8.14 8.67
CA ASN A 151 -1.10 -9.23 7.71
C ASN A 151 -2.37 -9.58 6.93
N ASN A 152 -3.54 -9.54 7.58
CA ASN A 152 -4.82 -9.75 6.90
C ASN A 152 -5.08 -8.64 5.85
N LEU A 153 -4.89 -7.37 6.21
CA LEU A 153 -5.02 -6.24 5.28
C LEU A 153 -4.05 -6.38 4.09
N ILE A 154 -2.79 -6.72 4.34
CA ILE A 154 -1.79 -6.95 3.28
C ILE A 154 -2.23 -8.10 2.36
N ASN A 155 -2.66 -9.23 2.94
CA ASN A 155 -3.09 -10.39 2.15
C ASN A 155 -4.33 -10.10 1.29
N LYS A 156 -5.30 -9.34 1.82
CA LYS A 156 -6.47 -8.89 1.04
C LYS A 156 -6.07 -7.96 -0.11
N GLY A 157 -4.99 -7.21 0.05
CA GLY A 157 -4.49 -6.29 -0.97
C GLY A 157 -3.67 -6.94 -2.09
N LYS A 158 -3.27 -8.21 -1.96
CA LYS A 158 -2.45 -8.89 -2.97
C LYS A 158 -3.09 -8.86 -4.35
N GLY A 159 -2.27 -8.56 -5.37
CA GLY A 159 -2.69 -8.45 -6.78
C GLY A 159 -3.39 -7.13 -7.12
N SER A 160 -3.85 -6.38 -6.13
CA SER A 160 -4.43 -5.05 -6.31
C SER A 160 -3.34 -3.99 -6.33
N ARG A 161 -3.47 -2.98 -7.19
CA ARG A 161 -2.56 -1.82 -7.17
C ARG A 161 -2.72 -1.00 -5.88
N TYR A 162 -3.97 -0.88 -5.42
CA TYR A 162 -4.34 -0.30 -4.13
C TYR A 162 -5.51 -1.09 -3.56
N PHE A 163 -5.44 -1.39 -2.27
CA PHE A 163 -6.54 -1.96 -1.50
C PHE A 163 -6.90 -1.00 -0.37
N SER A 164 -8.20 -0.85 -0.10
CA SER A 164 -8.63 -0.06 1.05
C SER A 164 -9.74 -0.76 1.81
N GLN A 165 -9.72 -0.63 3.12
CA GLN A 165 -10.74 -1.16 4.02
C GLN A 165 -11.16 -0.06 5.01
N THR A 166 -12.44 0.26 5.01
CA THR A 166 -13.05 1.22 5.95
C THR A 166 -13.51 0.50 7.20
N GLU A 167 -13.13 1.00 8.36
CA GLU A 167 -13.51 0.45 9.66
C GLU A 167 -13.77 1.58 10.65
N GLY A 168 -15.03 1.75 11.04
CA GLY A 168 -15.46 2.90 11.83
C GLY A 168 -15.04 4.22 11.16
N ALA A 169 -14.32 5.06 11.89
CA ALA A 169 -13.84 6.36 11.43
C ALA A 169 -12.48 6.31 10.70
N LEU A 170 -11.97 5.11 10.38
CA LEU A 170 -10.67 4.92 9.74
C LEU A 170 -10.81 4.26 8.37
N ARG A 171 -9.91 4.63 7.46
CA ARG A 171 -9.62 3.89 6.24
C ARG A 171 -8.18 3.41 6.32
N PHE A 172 -8.00 2.10 6.21
CA PHE A 172 -6.70 1.49 5.99
C PHE A 172 -6.47 1.35 4.49
N VAL A 173 -5.29 1.71 4.02
CA VAL A 173 -4.90 1.58 2.61
C VAL A 173 -3.61 0.78 2.52
N ILE A 174 -3.56 -0.19 1.60
CA ILE A 174 -2.39 -0.99 1.27
C ILE A 174 -2.04 -0.76 -0.20
N ALA A 175 -0.78 -0.49 -0.48
CA ALA A 175 -0.21 -0.55 -1.83
C ALA A 175 0.99 -1.50 -1.79
N ASP A 176 0.82 -2.71 -2.32
CA ASP A 176 1.89 -3.71 -2.45
C ASP A 176 2.32 -3.77 -3.92
N ASN A 177 3.44 -3.12 -4.23
CA ASN A 177 3.98 -3.02 -5.58
C ASN A 177 5.17 -3.96 -5.80
N GLY A 178 5.29 -5.03 -5.00
CA GLY A 178 6.41 -5.97 -5.08
C GLY A 178 7.74 -5.25 -4.89
N GLU A 179 8.62 -5.33 -5.88
CA GLU A 179 9.96 -4.70 -5.86
C GLU A 179 9.94 -3.16 -5.69
N LYS A 180 8.82 -2.50 -6.00
CA LYS A 180 8.66 -1.05 -5.80
C LYS A 180 8.25 -0.68 -4.38
N GLY A 181 7.89 -1.68 -3.58
CA GLY A 181 7.66 -1.55 -2.15
C GLY A 181 6.23 -1.63 -1.68
N LEU A 182 6.13 -1.64 -0.34
CA LEU A 182 4.91 -1.84 0.41
C LEU A 182 4.59 -0.57 1.20
N THR A 183 3.42 0.01 0.95
CA THR A 183 2.90 1.12 1.74
C THR A 183 1.67 0.68 2.53
N PHE A 184 1.67 0.98 3.82
CA PHE A 184 0.48 0.96 4.67
C PHE A 184 0.13 2.39 5.06
N ALA A 185 -1.13 2.78 4.90
CA ALA A 185 -1.61 4.10 5.28
C ALA A 185 -2.89 4.03 6.13
N VAL A 186 -3.05 5.04 6.98
CA VAL A 186 -4.26 5.28 7.77
C VAL A 186 -4.78 6.67 7.47
N GLU A 187 -6.07 6.75 7.15
CA GLU A 187 -6.76 7.98 6.81
C GLU A 187 -8.03 8.13 7.66
N PRO A 188 -8.40 9.35 8.07
CA PRO A 188 -9.67 9.58 8.73
C PRO A 188 -10.82 9.47 7.72
N ILE A 189 -11.99 9.07 8.22
CA ILE A 189 -13.26 9.10 7.49
C ILE A 189 -14.24 9.97 8.26
N LYS A 190 -14.94 10.84 7.54
CA LYS A 190 -16.11 11.53 8.07
C LYS A 190 -17.24 10.51 8.17
N LEU A 191 -17.62 10.14 9.40
CA LEU A 191 -18.82 9.35 9.62
C LEU A 191 -20.03 10.24 9.26
N ALA A 192 -20.75 9.88 8.21
CA ALA A 192 -22.08 10.41 7.98
C ALA A 192 -23.03 9.70 8.94
N LEU A 193 -23.81 10.45 9.72
CA LEU A 193 -24.94 9.88 10.45
C LEU A 193 -25.88 9.28 9.41
N ALA A 194 -26.25 8.01 9.57
CA ALA A 194 -27.34 7.43 8.80
C ALA A 194 -28.58 8.28 9.07
N THR A 195 -29.23 8.77 8.01
CA THR A 195 -30.54 9.41 8.15
C THR A 195 -31.47 8.36 8.77
N PRO A 196 -32.15 8.67 9.89
CA PRO A 196 -33.03 7.72 10.58
C PRO A 196 -34.19 7.24 9.71
#